data_AF-A0A438BFI8-F1
#
_entry.id   AF-A0A438BFI8-F1
#
_cell.length_a   1.000
_cell.length_b   1.000
_cell.length_c   1.000
_cell.angle_alpha   90.00
_cell.angle_beta   90.00
_cell.angle_gamma   90.00
#
_symmetry.space_group_name_H-M   'P 1'
#
loop_
_entity.id
_entity.type
_entity.pdbx_description
1 polymer ?
#
loop_
_entity_poly.entity_id
_entity_poly.type
_entity_poly.pdbx_seq_one_letter_code
_entity_poly.pdbx_strand_id
1 'polypeptide(L)'
;MHKLRTTVVAAAFAAVPLLAAAPAQAASLNIPGLIGQGIDTVERTAVAGISDTVVSLAQYAPAHAYLTGDPASRYIVVLGARLNADGLLPAVLNARLDAAAALARLHPQNKVIVSGGPTQALPYTEAQAMLVGLTLRGVNPANIILENDSYSTVDNARNTTQILSGAGANGAVLVTSASHIDRALATFRSASGQFQFMPVSVPGW
;
A
#
# COMPACT_ATOMS: atom_id res chain seq x y z
N MET A 1 4.86 -49.61 11.07
CA MET A 1 5.43 -48.26 11.30
C MET A 1 5.63 -47.59 9.94
N HIS A 2 4.65 -46.77 9.52
CA HIS A 2 4.62 -46.08 8.23
C HIS A 2 5.40 -44.75 8.36
N LYS A 3 6.49 -44.58 7.61
CA LYS A 3 7.17 -43.28 7.50
C LYS A 3 6.51 -42.47 6.38
N LEU A 4 5.76 -41.43 6.74
CA LEU A 4 5.25 -40.43 5.79
C LEU A 4 6.43 -39.70 5.13
N ARG A 5 6.42 -39.65 3.80
CA ARG A 5 7.29 -38.79 3.00
C ARG A 5 6.61 -37.42 2.89
N THR A 6 7.14 -36.42 3.56
CA THR A 6 6.72 -35.02 3.38
C THR A 6 7.37 -34.48 2.11
N THR A 7 6.59 -34.35 1.04
CA THR A 7 6.99 -33.65 -0.19
C THR A 7 6.98 -32.15 0.08
N VAL A 8 8.16 -31.54 0.17
CA VAL A 8 8.31 -30.08 0.17
C VAL A 8 8.17 -29.59 -1.26
N VAL A 9 7.08 -28.87 -1.55
CA VAL A 9 6.89 -28.16 -2.81
C VAL A 9 7.82 -26.95 -2.82
N ALA A 10 8.87 -26.99 -3.62
CA ALA A 10 9.76 -25.86 -3.83
C ALA A 10 9.03 -24.77 -4.62
N ALA A 11 8.66 -23.67 -3.95
CA ALA A 11 8.24 -22.45 -4.63
C ALA A 11 9.49 -21.81 -5.27
N ALA A 12 9.51 -21.72 -6.60
CA ALA A 12 10.56 -21.05 -7.34
C ALA A 12 10.54 -19.55 -7.02
N PHE A 13 11.59 -19.06 -6.34
CA PHE A 13 11.83 -17.63 -6.16
C PHE A 13 12.27 -17.04 -7.50
N ALA A 14 11.35 -16.39 -8.22
CA ALA A 14 11.74 -15.49 -9.28
C ALA A 14 12.41 -14.26 -8.64
N ALA A 15 13.71 -14.07 -8.91
CA ALA A 15 14.41 -12.84 -8.54
C ALA A 15 13.67 -11.66 -9.16
N VAL A 16 13.12 -10.77 -8.32
CA VAL A 16 12.44 -9.56 -8.75
C VAL A 16 13.49 -8.65 -9.40
N PRO A 17 13.42 -8.36 -10.71
CA PRO A 17 14.31 -7.36 -11.30
C PRO A 17 13.88 -6.00 -10.77
N LEU A 18 14.79 -5.33 -10.05
CA LEU A 18 14.65 -3.94 -9.61
C LEU A 18 14.71 -3.05 -10.86
N LEU A 19 13.57 -2.88 -11.55
CA LEU A 19 13.50 -1.99 -12.70
C LEU A 19 13.37 -0.55 -12.21
N ALA A 20 14.52 0.13 -12.13
CA ALA A 20 14.62 1.56 -11.90
C ALA A 20 14.06 2.32 -13.10
N ALA A 21 12.74 2.53 -13.12
CA ALA A 21 12.08 3.53 -13.95
C ALA A 21 10.99 4.19 -13.11
N ALA A 22 11.37 5.17 -12.30
CA ALA A 22 10.40 6.05 -11.67
C ALA A 22 9.78 6.95 -12.77
N PRO A 23 8.46 6.89 -13.07
CA PRO A 23 7.80 7.90 -13.87
C PRO A 23 8.01 9.31 -13.30
N ALA A 24 8.08 10.27 -14.22
CA ALA A 24 8.33 11.69 -13.97
C ALA A 24 7.43 12.33 -12.89
N GLN A 25 6.26 11.75 -12.61
CA GLN A 25 5.29 12.20 -11.62
C GLN A 25 5.83 12.20 -10.17
N ALA A 26 6.65 11.20 -9.80
CA ALA A 26 7.25 11.11 -8.47
C ALA A 26 8.51 12.01 -8.36
N ALA A 27 9.27 12.13 -9.45
CA ALA A 27 10.48 12.93 -9.52
C ALA A 27 10.23 14.45 -9.51
N SER A 28 9.06 14.90 -9.97
CA SER A 28 8.69 16.32 -9.95
C SER A 28 8.22 16.83 -8.58
N LEU A 29 7.87 15.94 -7.65
CA LEU A 29 7.43 16.29 -6.30
C LEU A 29 8.64 16.50 -5.39
N ASN A 30 9.20 17.70 -5.39
CA ASN A 30 10.28 18.08 -4.46
C ASN A 30 9.72 18.26 -3.04
N ILE A 31 9.53 17.16 -2.30
CA ILE A 31 9.13 17.18 -0.88
C ILE A 31 10.40 17.27 0.00
N PRO A 32 10.67 18.41 0.67
CA PRO A 32 11.88 18.58 1.47
C PRO A 32 12.00 17.52 2.58
N GLY A 33 13.21 16.99 2.79
CA GLY A 33 13.52 16.03 3.87
C GLY A 33 13.10 14.58 3.62
N LEU A 34 12.18 14.32 2.69
CA LEU A 34 11.71 12.95 2.39
C LEU A 34 12.77 12.11 1.66
N ILE A 35 13.58 12.76 0.79
CA ILE A 35 14.73 12.14 0.11
C ILE A 35 15.88 11.87 1.11
N GLY A 36 16.03 12.70 2.14
CA GLY A 36 17.07 12.56 3.17
C GLY A 36 16.90 11.34 4.08
N GLN A 37 15.72 10.73 4.08
CA GLN A 37 15.46 9.41 4.71
C GLN A 37 15.94 8.23 3.82
N GLY A 38 16.45 8.49 2.62
CA GLY A 38 16.57 7.50 1.53
C GLY A 38 17.98 7.14 1.03
N ILE A 39 19.06 7.72 1.57
CA ILE A 39 20.44 7.44 1.08
C ILE A 39 21.04 6.15 1.71
N ASP A 40 20.48 5.66 2.82
CA ASP A 40 20.85 4.36 3.44
C ASP A 40 20.08 3.16 2.85
N THR A 41 19.24 3.38 1.83
CA THR A 41 18.17 2.44 1.46
C THR A 41 18.65 1.25 0.64
N VAL A 42 19.70 1.36 -0.17
CA VAL A 42 20.08 0.30 -1.14
C VAL A 42 20.61 -0.96 -0.45
N GLU A 43 21.54 -0.84 0.50
CA GLU A 43 22.07 -1.99 1.25
C GLU A 43 21.06 -2.55 2.26
N ARG A 44 20.25 -1.69 2.89
CA ARG A 44 19.18 -2.12 3.80
C ARG A 44 18.10 -2.90 3.07
N THR A 45 17.74 -2.52 1.83
CA THR A 45 16.68 -3.15 1.04
C THR A 45 17.01 -4.60 0.66
N ALA A 46 18.27 -4.94 0.42
CA ALA A 46 18.65 -6.30 0.04
C ALA A 46 18.54 -7.30 1.21
N VAL A 47 19.02 -6.93 2.41
CA VAL A 47 19.01 -7.80 3.59
C VAL A 47 17.66 -7.73 4.33
N ALA A 48 17.05 -6.55 4.43
CA ALA A 48 15.70 -6.41 4.98
C ALA A 48 14.67 -7.02 4.02
N GLY A 49 14.86 -6.95 2.69
CA GLY A 49 13.85 -7.36 1.71
C GLY A 49 13.39 -8.81 1.85
N ILE A 50 14.30 -9.75 2.17
CA ILE A 50 13.94 -11.16 2.39
C ILE A 50 13.20 -11.35 3.71
N SER A 51 13.68 -10.73 4.80
CA SER A 51 13.04 -10.81 6.11
C SER A 51 11.65 -10.16 6.09
N ASP A 52 11.54 -8.99 5.48
CA ASP A 52 10.32 -8.20 5.30
C ASP A 52 9.29 -8.95 4.42
N THR A 53 9.77 -9.67 3.39
CA THR A 53 8.93 -10.57 2.58
C THR A 53 8.36 -11.72 3.40
N VAL A 54 9.20 -12.44 4.15
CA VAL A 54 8.77 -13.59 4.95
C VAL A 54 7.81 -13.15 6.07
N VAL A 55 8.12 -12.03 6.74
CA VAL A 55 7.26 -11.43 7.77
C VAL A 55 5.93 -10.98 7.15
N SER A 56 5.95 -10.28 6.02
CA SER A 56 4.72 -9.87 5.31
C SER A 56 3.86 -11.07 4.91
N LEU A 57 4.46 -12.11 4.33
CA LEU A 57 3.71 -13.32 3.92
C LEU A 57 3.05 -13.99 5.11
N ALA A 58 3.74 -14.09 6.25
CA ALA A 58 3.17 -14.66 7.47
C ALA A 58 2.08 -13.75 8.08
N GLN A 59 2.33 -12.44 8.14
CA GLN A 59 1.45 -11.47 8.79
C GLN A 59 0.19 -11.16 7.98
N TYR A 60 0.30 -11.16 6.65
CA TYR A 60 -0.76 -10.74 5.72
C TYR A 60 -1.17 -11.86 4.77
N ALA A 61 -1.01 -13.13 5.16
CA ALA A 61 -1.35 -14.29 4.34
C ALA A 61 -2.75 -14.21 3.67
N PRO A 62 -3.83 -13.77 4.37
CA PRO A 62 -5.15 -13.62 3.74
C PRO A 62 -5.16 -12.55 2.64
N ALA A 63 -4.43 -11.45 2.83
CA ALA A 63 -4.32 -10.40 1.83
C ALA A 63 -3.51 -10.88 0.62
N HIS A 64 -2.44 -11.65 0.82
CA HIS A 64 -1.70 -12.24 -0.29
C HIS A 64 -2.57 -13.21 -1.10
N ALA A 65 -3.29 -14.13 -0.45
CA ALA A 65 -4.20 -15.04 -1.13
C ALA A 65 -5.32 -14.29 -1.87
N TYR A 66 -5.83 -13.22 -1.26
CA TYR A 66 -6.81 -12.34 -1.89
C TYR A 66 -6.23 -11.67 -3.13
N LEU A 67 -5.07 -11.02 -3.08
CA LEU A 67 -4.50 -10.34 -4.26
C LEU A 67 -4.18 -11.33 -5.39
N THR A 68 -3.62 -12.51 -5.08
CA THR A 68 -3.28 -13.54 -6.08
C THR A 68 -4.49 -14.09 -6.85
N GLY A 69 -5.66 -14.17 -6.22
CA GLY A 69 -6.81 -14.81 -6.85
C GLY A 69 -7.43 -14.03 -8.01
N ASP A 70 -7.18 -12.73 -8.12
CA ASP A 70 -7.59 -11.91 -9.27
C ASP A 70 -6.75 -10.62 -9.36
N PRO A 71 -5.49 -10.72 -9.84
CA PRO A 71 -4.53 -9.61 -9.76
C PRO A 71 -4.94 -8.36 -10.56
N ALA A 72 -5.68 -8.53 -11.66
CA ALA A 72 -6.10 -7.43 -12.52
C ALA A 72 -7.27 -6.62 -11.94
N SER A 73 -8.13 -7.27 -11.14
CA SER A 73 -9.36 -6.65 -10.61
C SER A 73 -9.29 -6.34 -9.11
N ARG A 74 -8.18 -6.69 -8.44
CA ARG A 74 -7.96 -6.45 -7.00
C ARG A 74 -6.88 -5.42 -6.76
N TYR A 75 -7.18 -4.47 -5.89
CA TYR A 75 -6.32 -3.31 -5.62
C TYR A 75 -5.78 -3.32 -4.19
N ILE A 76 -4.75 -2.54 -3.93
CA ILE A 76 -4.29 -2.21 -2.57
C ILE A 76 -4.69 -0.76 -2.31
N VAL A 77 -5.54 -0.50 -1.32
CA VAL A 77 -5.96 0.85 -0.94
C VAL A 77 -5.27 1.23 0.35
N VAL A 78 -4.51 2.33 0.35
CA VAL A 78 -3.84 2.87 1.54
C VAL A 78 -4.56 4.13 1.98
N LEU A 79 -5.07 4.11 3.21
CA LEU A 79 -5.74 5.28 3.79
C LEU A 79 -4.73 6.24 4.41
N GLY A 80 -4.92 7.53 4.13
CA GLY A 80 -4.13 8.62 4.67
C GLY A 80 -4.27 8.83 6.18
N ALA A 81 -3.34 9.61 6.72
CA ALA A 81 -3.34 10.10 8.09
C ALA A 81 -2.66 11.48 8.10
N ARG A 82 -3.14 12.36 8.97
CA ARG A 82 -2.69 13.75 9.08
C ARG A 82 -1.17 13.84 9.05
N LEU A 83 -0.62 14.57 8.09
CA LEU A 83 0.83 14.84 8.02
C LEU A 83 1.32 15.56 9.27
N ASN A 84 2.62 15.46 9.57
CA ASN A 84 3.26 16.25 10.61
C ASN A 84 3.35 17.73 10.22
N ALA A 85 3.53 18.63 11.20
CA ALA A 85 3.62 20.08 10.97
C ALA A 85 4.77 20.50 10.04
N ASP A 86 5.83 19.68 9.98
CA ASP A 86 6.97 19.81 9.06
C ASP A 86 6.69 19.23 7.66
N GLY A 87 5.49 18.68 7.45
CA GLY A 87 5.06 18.05 6.21
C GLY A 87 5.56 16.63 5.98
N LEU A 88 6.22 16.03 6.98
CA LEU A 88 6.68 14.65 6.92
C LEU A 88 5.56 13.65 7.24
N LEU A 89 5.80 12.40 6.82
CA LEU A 89 4.92 11.27 7.11
C LEU A 89 4.98 10.94 8.62
N PRO A 90 3.85 10.93 9.36
CA PRO A 90 3.84 10.46 10.74
C PRO A 90 4.15 8.96 10.80
N ALA A 91 4.55 8.47 11.97
CA ALA A 91 4.91 7.06 12.17
C ALA A 91 3.77 6.09 11.81
N VAL A 92 2.51 6.45 12.11
CA VAL A 92 1.34 5.69 11.69
C VAL A 92 1.23 5.54 10.17
N LEU A 93 1.54 6.60 9.42
CA LEU A 93 1.46 6.58 7.97
C LEU A 93 2.63 5.81 7.38
N ASN A 94 3.83 5.94 7.95
CA ASN A 94 4.97 5.10 7.58
C ASN A 94 4.66 3.61 7.75
N ALA A 95 4.08 3.20 8.88
CA ALA A 95 3.70 1.80 9.10
C ALA A 95 2.71 1.29 8.04
N ARG A 96 1.71 2.09 7.67
CA ARG A 96 0.77 1.74 6.58
C ARG A 96 1.48 1.61 5.24
N LEU A 97 2.41 2.50 4.92
CA LEU A 97 3.18 2.46 3.68
C LEU A 97 4.15 1.28 3.65
N ASP A 98 4.72 0.87 4.78
CA ASP A 98 5.56 -0.32 4.88
C ASP A 98 4.73 -1.57 4.53
N ALA A 99 3.56 -1.73 5.15
CA ALA A 99 2.65 -2.84 4.85
C ALA A 99 2.20 -2.85 3.38
N ALA A 100 1.80 -1.68 2.85
CA ALA A 100 1.37 -1.55 1.47
C ALA A 100 2.51 -1.84 0.48
N ALA A 101 3.73 -1.39 0.76
CA ALA A 101 4.89 -1.66 -0.07
C ALA A 101 5.26 -3.15 -0.06
N ALA A 102 5.20 -3.82 1.10
CA ALA A 102 5.44 -5.25 1.18
C ALA A 102 4.44 -6.06 0.32
N LEU A 103 3.15 -5.70 0.36
CA LEU A 103 2.13 -6.28 -0.51
C LEU A 103 2.41 -5.97 -1.99
N ALA A 104 2.63 -4.70 -2.35
CA ALA A 104 2.76 -4.26 -3.73
C ALA A 104 4.03 -4.79 -4.42
N ARG A 105 5.14 -4.96 -3.69
CA ARG A 105 6.37 -5.56 -4.22
C ARG A 105 6.20 -7.04 -4.55
N LEU A 106 5.42 -7.77 -3.76
CA LEU A 106 5.12 -9.19 -4.00
C LEU A 106 4.00 -9.39 -5.03
N HIS A 107 3.17 -8.36 -5.24
CA HIS A 107 2.04 -8.36 -6.15
C HIS A 107 2.12 -7.22 -7.18
N PRO A 108 3.14 -7.19 -8.05
CA PRO A 108 3.38 -6.06 -8.95
C PRO A 108 2.30 -5.84 -10.03
N GLN A 109 1.38 -6.79 -10.20
CA GLN A 109 0.23 -6.68 -11.09
C GLN A 109 -0.94 -5.91 -10.45
N ASN A 110 -1.03 -5.91 -9.11
CA ASN A 110 -2.07 -5.22 -8.38
C ASN A 110 -1.69 -3.73 -8.23
N LYS A 111 -2.59 -2.84 -8.64
CA LYS A 111 -2.37 -1.40 -8.50
C LYS A 111 -2.63 -0.94 -7.07
N VAL A 112 -1.93 0.11 -6.66
CA VAL A 112 -2.06 0.73 -5.34
C VAL A 112 -2.83 2.05 -5.49
N ILE A 113 -3.89 2.25 -4.72
CA ILE A 113 -4.57 3.55 -4.58
C ILE A 113 -4.14 4.14 -3.24
N VAL A 114 -3.61 5.36 -3.26
CA VAL A 114 -3.34 6.14 -2.05
C VAL A 114 -4.41 7.22 -1.90
N SER A 115 -5.17 7.18 -0.81
CA SER A 115 -6.37 8.00 -0.60
C SER A 115 -6.20 8.97 0.56
N GLY A 116 -6.20 10.26 0.26
CA GLY A 116 -6.08 11.35 1.23
C GLY A 116 -5.79 12.71 0.60
N GLY A 117 -6.62 13.70 0.94
CA GLY A 117 -6.51 15.07 0.46
C GLY A 117 -5.60 15.98 1.29
N PRO A 118 -5.77 17.32 1.17
CA PRO A 118 -5.00 18.29 1.94
C PRO A 118 -5.35 18.23 3.43
N THR A 119 -4.36 18.01 4.30
CA THR A 119 -4.58 18.03 5.77
C THR A 119 -3.78 19.10 6.51
N GLN A 120 -2.94 19.83 5.78
CA GLN A 120 -2.15 20.96 6.25
C GLN A 120 -2.06 22.04 5.16
N ALA A 121 -1.59 23.24 5.55
CA ALA A 121 -1.27 24.32 4.61
C ALA A 121 0.07 24.05 3.89
N LEU A 122 0.18 22.87 3.27
CA LEU A 122 1.32 22.41 2.50
C LEU A 122 0.97 22.44 1.01
N PRO A 123 1.96 22.58 0.12
CA PRO A 123 1.72 22.56 -1.33
C PRO A 123 1.41 21.16 -1.89
N TYR A 124 1.18 20.16 -1.03
CA TYR A 124 0.88 18.78 -1.40
C TYR A 124 -0.09 18.11 -0.43
N THR A 125 -0.79 17.10 -0.93
CA THR A 125 -1.76 16.29 -0.18
C THR A 125 -1.12 15.08 0.49
N GLU A 126 -1.88 14.40 1.36
CA GLU A 126 -1.48 13.12 1.93
C GLU A 126 -1.19 12.08 0.85
N ALA A 127 -2.07 11.97 -0.16
CA ALA A 127 -1.89 11.05 -1.27
C ALA A 127 -0.59 11.30 -2.05
N GLN A 128 -0.23 12.57 -2.28
CA GLN A 128 1.04 12.92 -2.94
C GLN A 128 2.25 12.52 -2.08
N ALA A 129 2.20 12.76 -0.77
CA ALA A 129 3.25 12.32 0.15
C ALA A 129 3.35 10.78 0.20
N MET A 130 2.22 10.07 0.19
CA MET A 130 2.18 8.61 0.14
C MET A 130 2.75 8.04 -1.17
N LEU A 131 2.48 8.66 -2.32
CA LEU A 131 3.06 8.25 -3.60
C LEU A 131 4.59 8.30 -3.58
N VAL A 132 5.16 9.39 -3.06
CA VAL A 132 6.62 9.49 -2.89
C VAL A 132 7.12 8.47 -1.87
N GLY A 133 6.41 8.32 -0.74
CA GLY A 133 6.74 7.36 0.31
C GLY A 133 6.77 5.90 -0.16
N LEU A 134 5.84 5.49 -1.04
CA LEU A 134 5.81 4.16 -1.65
C LEU A 134 6.89 3.98 -2.72
N THR A 135 7.15 5.03 -3.51
CA THR A 135 8.23 5.03 -4.51
C THR A 135 9.58 4.79 -3.85
N LEU A 136 9.86 5.48 -2.74
CA LEU A 136 11.08 5.28 -1.94
C LEU A 136 11.17 3.88 -1.32
N ARG A 137 10.05 3.18 -1.17
CA ARG A 137 9.96 1.79 -0.70
C ARG A 137 10.03 0.76 -1.83
N GLY A 138 10.32 1.19 -3.06
CA GLY A 138 10.50 0.31 -4.22
C GLY A 138 9.21 -0.09 -4.94
N VAL A 139 8.09 0.59 -4.68
CA VAL A 139 6.87 0.40 -5.47
C VAL A 139 6.98 1.20 -6.77
N ASN A 140 6.71 0.58 -7.91
CA ASN A 140 6.70 1.27 -9.20
C ASN A 140 5.61 2.37 -9.20
N PRO A 141 5.95 3.66 -9.37
CA PRO A 141 4.94 4.71 -9.30
C PRO A 141 3.92 4.66 -10.44
N ALA A 142 4.19 3.96 -11.55
CA ALA A 142 3.19 3.73 -12.60
C ALA A 142 2.04 2.80 -12.15
N ASN A 143 2.24 2.07 -11.05
CA ASN A 143 1.21 1.24 -10.42
C ASN A 143 0.47 1.99 -9.29
N ILE A 144 0.85 3.23 -8.98
CA ILE A 144 0.22 4.02 -7.92
C ILE A 144 -0.78 5.00 -8.53
N ILE A 145 -2.01 4.95 -8.04
CA ILE A 145 -3.11 5.85 -8.38
C ILE A 145 -3.32 6.81 -7.21
N LEU A 146 -3.38 8.09 -7.51
CA LEU A 146 -3.65 9.15 -6.54
C LEU A 146 -5.15 9.38 -6.41
N GLU A 147 -5.65 9.37 -5.18
CA GLU A 147 -6.94 9.94 -4.80
C GLU A 147 -6.66 11.05 -3.77
N ASN A 148 -6.69 12.30 -4.21
CA ASN A 148 -6.21 13.46 -3.44
C ASN A 148 -7.29 14.50 -3.12
N ASP A 149 -8.56 14.13 -3.23
CA ASP A 149 -9.71 15.03 -3.07
C ASP A 149 -10.53 14.73 -1.79
N SER A 150 -10.06 13.82 -0.94
CA SER A 150 -10.76 13.39 0.26
C SER A 150 -10.39 14.20 1.52
N TYR A 151 -11.39 14.69 2.24
CA TYR A 151 -11.24 15.43 3.50
C TYR A 151 -11.70 14.64 4.73
N SER A 152 -12.30 13.47 4.52
CA SER A 152 -12.86 12.63 5.57
C SER A 152 -12.76 11.15 5.22
N THR A 153 -13.04 10.28 6.20
CA THR A 153 -13.13 8.83 5.96
C THR A 153 -14.26 8.47 5.00
N VAL A 154 -15.34 9.25 4.98
CA VAL A 154 -16.47 9.07 4.04
C VAL A 154 -16.05 9.44 2.62
N ASP A 155 -15.31 10.54 2.46
CA ASP A 155 -14.78 10.94 1.15
C ASP A 155 -13.79 9.90 0.63
N ASN A 156 -12.85 9.43 1.48
CA ASN A 156 -11.90 8.38 1.11
C ASN A 156 -12.64 7.17 0.54
N ALA A 157 -13.69 6.71 1.23
CA ALA A 157 -14.50 5.58 0.78
C ALA A 157 -15.20 5.88 -0.56
N ARG A 158 -15.91 7.01 -0.66
CA ARG A 158 -16.66 7.39 -1.86
C ARG A 158 -15.77 7.58 -3.09
N ASN A 159 -14.68 8.35 -2.95
CA ASN A 159 -13.80 8.67 -4.06
C ASN A 159 -13.00 7.43 -4.49
N THR A 160 -12.53 6.62 -3.53
CA THR A 160 -11.84 5.37 -3.85
C THR A 160 -12.77 4.36 -4.53
N THR A 161 -14.03 4.22 -4.08
CA THR A 161 -14.97 3.28 -4.74
C THR A 161 -15.33 3.72 -6.14
N GLN A 162 -15.37 5.03 -6.43
CA GLN A 162 -15.52 5.55 -7.80
C GLN A 162 -14.35 5.16 -8.70
N ILE A 163 -13.10 5.28 -8.20
CA ILE A 163 -11.90 4.85 -8.93
C ILE A 163 -11.95 3.33 -9.20
N LEU A 164 -12.28 2.54 -8.17
CA LEU A 164 -12.40 1.08 -8.29
C LEU A 164 -13.47 0.69 -9.33
N SER A 165 -14.62 1.35 -9.31
CA SER A 165 -15.71 1.09 -10.26
C SER A 165 -15.31 1.43 -11.70
N GLY A 166 -14.70 2.61 -11.91
CA GLY A 166 -14.22 3.02 -13.23
C GLY A 166 -13.13 2.11 -13.80
N ALA A 167 -12.37 1.44 -12.93
CA ALA A 167 -11.33 0.49 -13.30
C ALA A 167 -11.82 -0.96 -13.48
N GLY A 168 -13.12 -1.23 -13.29
CA GLY A 168 -13.68 -2.59 -13.36
C GLY A 168 -13.18 -3.50 -12.25
N ALA A 169 -12.76 -2.94 -11.11
CA ALA A 169 -12.30 -3.71 -9.96
C ALA A 169 -13.44 -4.53 -9.35
N ASN A 170 -13.12 -5.63 -8.67
CA ASN A 170 -14.07 -6.40 -7.86
C ASN A 170 -13.77 -6.35 -6.35
N GLY A 171 -12.69 -5.68 -5.97
CA GLY A 171 -12.42 -5.35 -4.58
C GLY A 171 -11.00 -4.90 -4.32
N ALA A 172 -10.67 -4.80 -3.04
CA ALA A 172 -9.39 -4.28 -2.60
C ALA A 172 -8.96 -4.83 -1.24
N VAL A 173 -7.65 -4.87 -1.02
CA VAL A 173 -7.07 -4.87 0.31
C VAL A 173 -7.12 -3.45 0.86
N LEU A 174 -7.67 -3.26 2.06
CA LEU A 174 -7.75 -1.97 2.72
C LEU A 174 -6.71 -1.89 3.83
N VAL A 175 -5.66 -1.09 3.59
CA VAL A 175 -4.54 -0.87 4.50
C VAL A 175 -4.79 0.37 5.36
N THR A 176 -4.90 0.18 6.67
CA THR A 176 -5.01 1.28 7.65
C THR A 176 -4.55 0.85 9.04
N SER A 177 -4.72 1.70 10.04
CA SER A 177 -4.41 1.40 11.45
C SER A 177 -5.43 0.44 12.07
N ALA A 178 -5.00 -0.35 13.05
CA ALA A 178 -5.88 -1.24 13.80
C ALA A 178 -7.05 -0.50 14.47
N SER A 179 -6.80 0.68 15.04
CA SER A 179 -7.85 1.53 15.62
C SER A 179 -8.88 2.05 14.60
N HIS A 180 -8.55 2.02 13.29
CA HIS A 180 -9.35 2.63 12.23
C HIS A 180 -10.00 1.61 11.28
N ILE A 181 -9.58 0.34 11.31
CA ILE A 181 -9.97 -0.63 10.29
C ILE A 181 -11.47 -0.93 10.30
N ASP A 182 -12.11 -1.02 11.46
CA ASP A 182 -13.54 -1.32 11.56
C ASP A 182 -14.40 -0.19 10.97
N ARG A 183 -14.08 1.07 11.32
CA ARG A 183 -14.73 2.25 10.75
C ARG A 183 -14.50 2.32 9.25
N ALA A 184 -13.28 2.04 8.80
CA ALA A 184 -12.94 2.07 7.39
C ALA A 184 -13.74 1.01 6.62
N LEU A 185 -13.77 -0.24 7.07
CA LEU A 185 -14.57 -1.31 6.45
C LEU A 185 -16.05 -0.98 6.40
N ALA A 186 -16.63 -0.48 7.50
CA ALA A 186 -18.04 -0.08 7.53
C ALA A 186 -18.34 1.01 6.50
N THR A 187 -17.47 2.02 6.41
CA THR A 187 -17.65 3.15 5.49
C THR A 187 -17.49 2.72 4.03
N PHE A 188 -16.48 1.90 3.72
CA PHE A 188 -16.24 1.39 2.36
C PHE A 188 -17.35 0.45 1.88
N ARG A 189 -17.87 -0.43 2.75
CA ARG A 189 -19.03 -1.27 2.45
C ARG A 189 -20.31 -0.45 2.24
N SER A 190 -20.48 0.63 3.00
CA SER A 190 -21.61 1.53 2.80
C SER A 190 -21.49 2.35 1.50
N ALA A 191 -20.27 2.71 1.09
CA ALA A 191 -20.01 3.42 -0.15
C ALA A 191 -20.16 2.52 -1.39
N SER A 192 -19.94 1.21 -1.24
CA SER A 192 -20.21 0.22 -2.30
C SER A 192 -20.48 -1.16 -1.69
N GLY A 193 -21.69 -1.67 -1.90
CA GLY A 193 -22.05 -3.05 -1.54
C GLY A 193 -21.52 -4.12 -2.51
N GLN A 194 -20.82 -3.72 -3.57
CA GLN A 194 -20.39 -4.61 -4.66
C GLN A 194 -18.95 -5.10 -4.49
N PHE A 195 -18.11 -4.37 -3.75
CA PHE A 195 -16.70 -4.69 -3.61
C PHE A 195 -16.41 -5.54 -2.38
N GLN A 196 -15.51 -6.49 -2.55
CA GLN A 196 -14.93 -7.23 -1.43
C GLN A 196 -13.76 -6.44 -0.84
N PHE A 197 -13.80 -6.16 0.46
CA PHE A 197 -12.69 -5.49 1.16
C PHE A 197 -12.01 -6.43 2.13
N MET A 198 -10.73 -6.71 1.90
CA MET A 198 -9.87 -7.49 2.78
C MET A 198 -9.08 -6.55 3.70
N PRO A 199 -9.28 -6.59 5.02
CA PRO A 199 -8.56 -5.69 5.92
C PRO A 199 -7.09 -6.06 6.07
N VAL A 200 -6.24 -5.05 6.08
CA VAL A 200 -4.86 -5.11 6.57
C VAL A 200 -4.69 -3.99 7.59
N SER A 201 -4.60 -4.37 8.86
CA SER A 201 -4.35 -3.44 9.95
C SER A 201 -2.88 -3.45 10.35
N VAL A 202 -2.30 -2.27 10.48
CA VAL A 202 -0.98 -2.12 11.10
C VAL A 202 -1.16 -1.99 12.62
N PRO A 203 -0.46 -2.81 13.42
CA PRO A 203 -0.59 -2.79 14.88
C PRO A 203 0.08 -1.55 15.50
N GLY A 204 -0.34 -1.22 16.72
CA GLY A 204 0.26 -0.12 17.49
C GLY A 204 -0.28 1.27 17.17
N TRP A 205 -1.34 1.37 16.35
CA TRP A 205 -1.96 2.63 15.94
C TRP A 205 -3.47 2.53 15.80
#